data_AF-G5IMX1-F1
#
_entry.id   AF-G5IMX1-F1
#
_cell.length_a   1.000
_cell.length_b   1.000
_cell.length_c   1.000
_cell.angle_alpha   90.00
_cell.angle_beta   90.00
_cell.angle_gamma   90.00
#
_symmetry.space_group_name_H-M   'P 1'
#
loop_
_entity.id
_entity.type
_entity.pdbx_description
1 polymer ?
#
loop_
_entity_poly.entity_id
_entity_poly.type
_entity_poly.pdbx_seq_one_letter_code
_entity_poly.pdbx_strand_id
1 'polypeptide(L)'
;MILWYVACLGFTIALIDSIRLYYRSKKCNCSTVGNIIKIKETLSFAKSGPYLDYQPVYRYMVLGKEYINKVPMRSANRQRYKLNSEVVLFYEKGNPRNFIPHDEIQYIRRSIIINFFLLILLLAPAVLEIFKLY
;
A
#
# COMPACT_ATOMS: atom_id res chain seq x y z
N MET A 1 17.97 15.32 18.16
CA MET A 1 16.70 15.07 18.89
C MET A 1 15.45 15.36 18.06
N ILE A 2 15.14 16.61 17.64
CA ILE A 2 13.86 16.94 16.97
C ILE A 2 13.64 16.13 15.67
N LEU A 3 14.65 16.06 14.78
CA LEU A 3 14.57 15.27 13.55
C LEU A 3 14.30 13.78 13.80
N TRP A 4 14.78 13.26 14.93
CA TRP A 4 14.62 11.87 15.34
C TRP A 4 13.18 11.57 15.75
N TYR A 5 12.59 12.42 16.59
CA TYR A 5 11.18 12.31 16.95
C TYR A 5 10.25 12.46 15.72
N VAL A 6 10.57 13.37 14.81
CA VAL A 6 9.83 13.53 13.54
C VAL A 6 9.93 12.26 12.69
N ALA A 7 11.10 11.63 12.60
CA ALA A 7 11.27 10.36 11.90
C ALA A 7 10.45 9.24 12.55
N CYS A 8 10.51 9.08 13.88
CA CYS A 8 9.70 8.10 14.61
C CYS A 8 8.20 8.29 14.37
N LEU A 9 7.72 9.53 14.41
CA LEU A 9 6.32 9.86 14.15
C LEU A 9 5.93 9.51 12.70
N GLY A 10 6.79 9.83 11.73
CA GLY A 10 6.58 9.46 10.32
C GLY A 10 6.47 7.94 10.11
N PHE A 11 7.39 7.16 10.67
CA PHE A 11 7.35 5.69 10.58
C PHE A 11 6.16 5.09 11.33
N THR A 12 5.76 5.67 12.46
CA THR A 12 4.56 5.25 13.19
C THR A 12 3.30 5.43 12.34
N ILE A 13 3.14 6.58 11.69
CA ILE A 13 2.01 6.84 10.79
C ILE A 13 2.02 5.86 9.60
N ALA A 14 3.18 5.65 8.98
CA ALA A 14 3.33 4.72 7.86
C ALA A 14 3.01 3.26 8.25
N LEU A 15 3.39 2.84 9.46
CA LEU A 15 3.07 1.53 10.00
C LEU A 15 1.56 1.37 10.25
N ILE A 16 0.92 2.37 10.87
CA ILE A 16 -0.53 2.37 11.10
C ILE A 16 -1.30 2.27 9.77
N ASP A 17 -0.91 3.03 8.75
CA ASP A 17 -1.56 2.97 7.44
C ASP A 17 -1.36 1.60 6.77
N SER A 18 -0.15 1.05 6.83
CA SER A 18 0.15 -0.29 6.31
C SER A 18 -0.69 -1.39 7.01
N ILE A 19 -0.84 -1.29 8.34
CA ILE A 19 -1.68 -2.20 9.14
C ILE A 19 -3.15 -2.06 8.76
N ARG A 20 -3.66 -0.83 8.60
CA ARG A 20 -5.04 -0.57 8.16
C ARG A 20 -5.31 -1.20 6.80
N LEU A 21 -4.41 -1.03 5.84
CA LEU A 21 -4.51 -1.64 4.50
C LEU A 21 -4.47 -3.17 4.59
N TYR A 22 -3.62 -3.73 5.46
CA TYR A 22 -3.55 -5.17 5.68
C TYR A 22 -4.86 -5.74 6.23
N TYR A 23 -5.45 -5.10 7.25
CA TYR A 23 -6.76 -5.54 7.78
C TYR A 23 -7.87 -5.46 6.74
N ARG A 24 -7.86 -4.43 5.89
CA ARG A 24 -8.79 -4.33 4.77
C ARG A 24 -8.60 -5.48 3.78
N SER A 25 -7.35 -5.83 3.47
CA SER A 25 -7.03 -6.95 2.57
C SER A 25 -7.46 -8.30 3.13
N LYS A 26 -7.46 -8.48 4.47
CA LYS A 26 -7.95 -9.73 5.10
C LYS A 26 -9.42 -10.03 4.85
N LYS A 27 -10.24 -9.00 4.58
CA LYS A 27 -11.65 -9.18 4.19
C LYS A 27 -11.80 -9.69 2.76
N CYS A 28 -10.75 -9.57 1.93
CA CYS A 28 -10.74 -10.00 0.55
C CYS A 28 -10.33 -11.48 0.46
N ASN A 29 -11.31 -12.37 0.55
CA ASN A 29 -11.10 -13.82 0.67
C ASN A 29 -11.43 -14.62 -0.59
N CYS A 30 -12.05 -14.00 -1.60
CA CYS A 30 -12.31 -14.61 -2.89
C CYS A 30 -11.34 -14.04 -3.94
N SER A 31 -10.98 -14.84 -4.95
CA SER A 31 -10.10 -14.41 -6.03
C SER A 31 -10.83 -14.38 -7.37
N THR A 32 -10.42 -13.47 -8.25
CA THR A 32 -10.81 -13.43 -9.65
C THR A 32 -9.64 -12.91 -10.49
N VAL A 33 -9.71 -13.08 -11.81
CA VAL A 33 -8.78 -12.46 -12.74
C VAL A 33 -9.38 -11.15 -13.23
N GLY A 34 -8.58 -10.09 -13.25
CA GLY A 34 -8.97 -8.79 -13.77
C GLY A 34 -7.89 -8.20 -14.65
N ASN A 35 -8.28 -7.23 -15.48
CA ASN A 35 -7.40 -6.57 -16.44
C ASN A 35 -7.22 -5.11 -16.09
N ILE A 36 -5.99 -4.60 -16.22
CA ILE A 36 -5.73 -3.17 -16.15
C ILE A 36 -6.21 -2.52 -17.45
N ILE A 37 -7.35 -1.82 -17.40
CA ILE A 37 -7.95 -1.19 -18.58
C ILE A 37 -7.49 0.26 -18.79
N LYS A 38 -6.96 0.88 -17.74
CA LYS A 38 -6.47 2.26 -17.78
C LYS A 38 -5.45 2.48 -16.67
N ILE A 39 -4.44 3.29 -16.94
CA ILE A 39 -3.51 3.80 -15.92
C ILE A 39 -3.74 5.31 -15.86
N LYS A 40 -4.18 5.81 -14.70
CA LYS A 40 -4.32 7.25 -14.47
C LYS A 40 -2.98 7.80 -14.03
N GLU A 41 -2.57 8.88 -14.68
CA GLU A 41 -1.36 9.63 -14.34
C GLU A 41 -1.78 10.89 -13.58
N THR A 42 -1.08 11.21 -12.49
CA THR A 42 -1.35 12.40 -11.69
C THR A 42 -0.03 13.10 -11.40
N LEU A 43 0.10 14.34 -11.84
CA LEU A 43 1.23 15.20 -11.46
C LEU A 43 1.10 15.58 -9.98
N SER A 44 2.13 15.28 -9.22
CA SER A 44 2.22 15.56 -7.79
C SER A 44 3.50 16.35 -7.52
N PHE A 45 3.49 17.15 -6.46
CA PHE A 45 4.60 18.03 -6.12
C PHE A 45 5.22 17.63 -4.78
N ALA A 46 6.53 17.38 -4.79
CA ALA A 46 7.35 17.22 -3.58
C ALA A 46 8.42 18.31 -3.53
N LYS A 47 9.13 18.44 -2.40
CA LYS A 47 10.28 19.36 -2.28
C LYS A 47 11.36 19.12 -3.34
N SER A 48 11.50 17.89 -3.82
CA SER A 48 12.46 17.49 -4.86
C SER A 48 12.00 17.82 -6.28
N GLY A 49 10.83 18.43 -6.46
CA GLY A 49 10.24 18.75 -7.76
C GLY A 49 8.99 17.93 -8.07
N PRO A 50 8.44 18.11 -9.29
CA PRO A 50 7.26 17.38 -9.73
C PRO A 50 7.60 15.89 -9.96
N TYR A 51 6.66 15.02 -9.63
CA TYR A 51 6.71 13.59 -9.95
C TYR A 51 5.35 13.11 -10.45
N LEU A 52 5.35 12.03 -11.23
CA LEU A 52 4.13 11.40 -11.74
C LEU A 52 3.74 10.21 -10.88
N ASP A 53 2.48 10.20 -10.45
CA ASP A 53 1.84 9.07 -9.81
C ASP A 53 1.02 8.27 -10.82
N TYR A 54 1.23 6.96 -10.86
CA TYR A 54 0.49 6.01 -11.69
C TYR A 54 -0.51 5.23 -10.84
N GLN A 55 -1.78 5.25 -11.23
CA GLN A 55 -2.88 4.53 -10.57
C GLN A 55 -3.66 3.66 -11.57
N PRO A 56 -3.62 2.32 -11.44
CA PRO A 56 -4.34 1.43 -12.34
C PRO A 56 -5.86 1.39 -12.04
N VAL A 57 -6.64 1.24 -13.10
CA VAL A 57 -8.07 0.96 -13.09
C VAL A 57 -8.27 -0.46 -13.61
N TYR A 58 -8.96 -1.26 -12.83
CA TYR A 58 -9.16 -2.68 -13.09
C TYR A 58 -10.58 -2.94 -13.57
N ARG A 59 -10.72 -3.85 -14.55
CA ARG A 59 -11.98 -4.46 -14.95
C ARG A 59 -11.93 -5.94 -14.59
N TYR A 60 -12.98 -6.45 -13.96
CA TYR A 60 -13.05 -7.85 -13.55
C TYR A 60 -14.50 -8.33 -13.46
N MET A 61 -14.70 -9.65 -13.49
CA MET A 61 -16.01 -10.27 -13.37
C MET A 61 -16.12 -11.07 -12.07
N VAL A 62 -17.29 -10.97 -11.43
CA VAL A 62 -17.67 -11.77 -10.27
C VAL A 62 -19.12 -12.23 -10.48
N LEU A 63 -19.33 -13.55 -10.53
CA LEU A 63 -20.67 -14.14 -10.71
C LEU A 63 -21.44 -13.58 -11.93
N GLY A 64 -20.75 -13.41 -13.07
CA GLY A 64 -21.33 -12.87 -14.30
C GLY A 64 -21.57 -11.34 -14.31
N LYS A 65 -21.26 -10.65 -13.21
CA LYS A 65 -21.36 -9.18 -13.14
C LYS A 65 -19.99 -8.54 -13.33
N GLU A 66 -19.94 -7.54 -14.21
CA GLU A 66 -18.74 -6.75 -14.44
C GLU A 66 -18.56 -5.66 -13.38
N TYR A 67 -17.32 -5.48 -12.94
CA TYR A 67 -16.89 -4.42 -12.04
C TYR A 67 -15.72 -3.67 -12.67
N ILE A 68 -15.78 -2.34 -12.58
CA ILE A 68 -14.68 -1.44 -12.95
C ILE A 68 -14.35 -0.57 -11.74
N ASN A 69 -13.14 -0.71 -11.21
CA ASN A 69 -12.77 0.02 -10.01
C ASN A 69 -11.25 0.25 -9.90
N LYS A 70 -10.86 1.16 -9.02
CA LYS A 70 -9.46 1.49 -8.69
C LYS A 70 -9.20 1.21 -7.22
N VAL A 71 -7.97 0.81 -6.90
CA VAL A 71 -7.50 0.77 -5.50
C VAL A 71 -6.82 2.08 -5.14
N PRO A 72 -6.82 2.50 -3.86
CA PRO A 72 -6.14 3.71 -3.41
C PRO A 72 -4.61 3.52 -3.33
N MET A 73 -4.02 2.76 -4.25
CA MET A 73 -2.58 2.52 -4.34
C MET A 73 -2.04 3.15 -5.61
N ARG A 74 -0.91 3.84 -5.44
CA ARG A 74 -0.22 4.60 -6.47
C ARG A 74 1.25 4.22 -6.47
N SER A 75 1.91 4.43 -7.59
CA SER A 75 3.35 4.24 -7.67
C SER A 75 3.97 5.34 -8.52
N ALA A 76 5.15 5.80 -8.13
CA ALA A 76 5.99 6.64 -8.99
C ALA A 76 6.68 5.85 -10.13
N ASN A 77 6.63 4.51 -10.08
CA ASN A 77 7.22 3.67 -11.11
C ASN A 77 6.21 3.37 -12.24
N ARG A 78 6.43 3.99 -13.40
CA ARG A 78 5.63 3.77 -14.62
C ARG A 78 5.55 2.30 -15.03
N GLN A 79 6.63 1.54 -14.86
CA GLN A 79 6.74 0.16 -15.33
C GLN A 79 6.04 -0.85 -14.42
N ARG A 80 5.61 -0.43 -13.22
CA ARG A 80 4.93 -1.30 -12.24
C ARG A 80 3.60 -1.82 -12.77
N TYR A 81 2.88 -1.00 -13.54
CA TYR A 81 1.58 -1.35 -14.09
C TYR A 81 1.66 -1.43 -15.61
N LYS A 82 1.20 -2.55 -16.17
CA LYS A 82 1.15 -2.75 -17.62
C LYS A 82 -0.31 -2.67 -18.07
N LEU A 83 -0.58 -1.83 -19.07
CA LEU A 83 -1.92 -1.78 -19.66
C LEU A 83 -2.26 -3.13 -20.28
N ASN A 84 -3.52 -3.55 -20.16
CA ASN A 84 -4.06 -4.83 -20.64
C ASN A 84 -3.44 -6.08 -19.98
N SER A 85 -2.62 -5.94 -18.93
CA SER A 85 -2.14 -7.12 -18.21
C SER A 85 -3.25 -7.72 -17.36
N GLU A 86 -3.33 -9.05 -17.38
CA GLU A 86 -4.10 -9.84 -16.42
C GLU A 86 -3.42 -9.81 -15.05
N VAL A 87 -4.22 -9.63 -14.01
CA VAL A 87 -3.77 -9.55 -12.63
C VAL A 87 -4.76 -10.31 -11.76
N VAL A 88 -4.23 -11.09 -10.80
CA VAL A 88 -5.06 -11.75 -9.79
C VAL A 88 -5.55 -10.70 -8.79
N LEU A 89 -6.86 -10.61 -8.63
CA LEU A 89 -7.52 -9.70 -7.69
C LEU A 89 -8.18 -10.52 -6.58
N PHE A 90 -7.99 -10.08 -5.33
CA PHE A 90 -8.74 -10.58 -4.19
C PHE A 90 -9.88 -9.61 -3.87
N TYR A 91 -11.08 -10.11 -3.61
CA TYR A 91 -12.26 -9.31 -3.30
C TYR A 91 -13.04 -9.88 -2.10
N GLU A 92 -13.81 -9.02 -1.45
CA GLU A 92 -14.71 -9.40 -0.35
C GLU A 92 -16.01 -9.99 -0.91
N LYS A 93 -16.35 -11.22 -0.52
CA LYS A 93 -17.53 -11.94 -1.04
C LYS A 93 -18.84 -11.13 -0.97
N GLY A 94 -19.07 -10.43 0.15
CA GLY A 94 -20.26 -9.59 0.35
C GLY A 94 -20.19 -8.22 -0.31
N ASN A 95 -19.00 -7.80 -0.74
CA ASN A 95 -18.78 -6.50 -1.38
C ASN A 95 -17.65 -6.59 -2.43
N PRO A 96 -17.93 -7.06 -3.65
CA PRO A 96 -16.90 -7.24 -4.67
C PRO A 96 -16.20 -5.94 -5.12
N ARG A 97 -16.74 -4.76 -4.76
CA ARG A 97 -16.06 -3.47 -4.98
C ARG A 97 -14.91 -3.23 -3.99
N ASN A 98 -14.92 -3.91 -2.84
CA ASN A 98 -13.75 -3.99 -1.97
C ASN A 98 -12.83 -5.08 -2.50
N PHE A 99 -11.78 -4.66 -3.20
CA PHE A 99 -10.81 -5.57 -3.80
C PHE A 99 -9.40 -5.04 -3.63
N ILE A 100 -8.42 -5.92 -3.82
CA ILE A 100 -7.00 -5.61 -3.81
C ILE A 100 -6.24 -6.55 -4.76
N PRO A 101 -5.34 -6.03 -5.61
CA PRO A 101 -4.46 -6.87 -6.43
C PRO A 101 -3.51 -7.70 -5.58
N HIS A 102 -3.13 -8.89 -6.05
CA HIS A 102 -2.23 -9.78 -5.33
C HIS A 102 -0.88 -9.12 -4.99
N ASP A 103 -0.25 -8.45 -5.96
CA ASP A 103 1.06 -7.81 -5.79
C ASP A 103 1.02 -6.70 -4.73
N GLU A 104 -0.13 -6.03 -4.60
CA GLU A 104 -0.36 -5.02 -3.58
C GLU A 104 -0.43 -5.61 -2.17
N ILE A 105 -0.98 -6.82 -2.02
CA ILE A 105 -0.96 -7.55 -0.73
C ILE A 105 0.49 -7.86 -0.33
N GLN A 106 1.31 -8.33 -1.27
CA GLN A 106 2.72 -8.60 -1.01
C GLN A 106 3.47 -7.33 -0.62
N TYR A 107 3.21 -6.23 -1.32
CA TYR A 107 3.77 -4.92 -1.00
C TYR A 107 3.39 -4.45 0.41
N ILE A 108 2.11 -4.55 0.81
CA ILE A 108 1.64 -4.18 2.16
C ILE A 108 2.37 -4.99 3.22
N ARG A 109 2.48 -6.32 3.05
CA ARG A 109 3.18 -7.19 4.01
C ARG A 109 4.65 -6.77 4.18
N ARG A 110 5.33 -6.52 3.05
CA ARG A 110 6.72 -6.04 3.05
C ARG A 110 6.84 -4.68 3.73
N SER A 111 5.91 -3.76 3.47
CA SER A 111 5.87 -2.42 4.09
C SER A 111 5.72 -2.50 5.61
N ILE A 112 4.84 -3.37 6.13
CA ILE A 112 4.69 -3.58 7.58
C ILE A 112 6.02 -4.02 8.19
N ILE A 113 6.67 -5.03 7.61
CA ILE A 113 7.93 -5.57 8.12
C ILE A 113 9.02 -4.48 8.13
N ILE A 114 9.21 -3.78 7.01
CA ILE A 114 10.24 -2.75 6.89
C ILE A 114 9.99 -1.62 7.89
N ASN A 115 8.77 -1.08 7.95
CA ASN A 115 8.45 0.03 8.85
C ASN A 115 8.58 -0.37 10.32
N PHE A 116 8.22 -1.61 10.68
CA PHE A 116 8.39 -2.12 12.04
C PHE A 116 9.87 -2.20 12.44
N PHE A 117 10.72 -2.77 11.59
CA PHE A 117 12.16 -2.85 11.85
C PHE A 117 12.82 -1.47 11.95
N LEU A 118 12.46 -0.54 11.05
CA LEU A 118 12.96 0.83 11.08
C LEU A 118 12.53 1.56 12.36
N LEU A 119 11.29 1.37 12.80
CA LEU A 119 10.79 1.96 14.04
C LEU A 119 11.53 1.42 15.27
N ILE A 120 11.78 0.11 15.35
CA ILE A 120 12.58 -0.48 16.46
C ILE A 120 13.99 0.09 16.48
N LEU A 121 14.65 0.16 15.32
CA LEU A 121 16.01 0.68 15.21
C LEU A 121 16.09 2.15 15.64
N LEU A 122 15.04 2.93 15.33
CA LEU A 122 14.89 4.32 15.78
C LEU A 122 14.44 4.46 17.24
N LEU A 123 13.97 3.41 17.91
CA LEU A 123 13.63 3.47 19.34
C LEU A 123 14.77 2.95 20.23
N ALA A 124 15.63 2.08 19.70
CA ALA A 124 16.67 1.40 20.47
C ALA A 124 17.61 2.34 21.27
N PRO A 125 18.13 3.45 20.73
CA PRO A 125 18.98 4.38 21.48
C PRO A 125 18.24 5.09 22.62
N ALA A 126 16.97 5.47 22.40
CA ALA A 126 16.14 6.11 23.42
C ALA A 126 15.87 5.15 24.59
N VAL A 127 15.65 3.86 24.28
CA VAL A 127 15.52 2.81 25.29
C VAL A 127 16.84 2.61 26.05
N LEU A 128 17.98 2.60 25.34
CA LEU A 128 19.30 2.43 25.96
C LEU A 128 19.68 3.58 26.90
N GLU A 129 19.30 4.81 26.57
CA GLU A 129 19.50 5.98 27.45
C GLU A 129 18.66 5.89 28.72
N ILE A 130 17.41 5.44 28.63
CA ILE A 130 16.54 5.21 29.81
C ILE A 130 17.16 4.17 30.74
N PHE A 131 17.70 3.07 30.19
CA PHE A 131 18.37 2.03 30.99
C PHE A 131 19.70 2.47 31.63
N LYS A 132 20.33 3.55 31.15
CA LYS A 132 21.54 4.12 31.78
C LYS A 132 21.22 5.09 32.93
N LEU A 133 19.97 5.55 33.02
CA LEU A 133 19.48 6.46 34.05
C LEU A 133 18.95 5.72 35.30
N TYR A 134 18.85 4.39 35.23
CA TYR A 134 18.53 3.47 36.32
C TYR A 134 19.76 2.63 36.67
#